data_AF-A0A967CZ03-F1
#
_entry.id   AF-A0A967CZ03-F1
#
_cell.length_a   1.000
_cell.length_b   1.000
_cell.length_c   1.000
_cell.angle_alpha   90.00
_cell.angle_beta   90.00
_cell.angle_gamma   90.00
#
_symmetry.space_group_name_H-M   'P 1'
#
loop_
_entity.id
_entity.type
_entity.pdbx_description
1 polymer ?
#
loop_
_entity_poly.entity_id
_entity_poly.type
_entity_poly.pdbx_seq_one_letter_code
_entity_poly.pdbx_strand_id
1 'polypeptide(L)' 'VARKANAYAAGTAIMIPKKAISVISAAGQPFHDAAADVALFSALKANATVPVQEFDLAINDKEVAQACAYKLIELIGCRS' A
#
# COMPACT_ATOMS: atom_id res chain seq x y z
N VAL A 1 4.23 -8.90 6.13
CA VAL A 1 4.24 -8.26 4.80
C VAL A 1 5.62 -7.68 4.47
N ALA A 2 6.08 -6.62 5.16
CA ALA A 2 7.38 -5.99 4.90
C ALA A 2 8.57 -6.96 4.81
N ARG A 3 8.75 -7.86 5.79
CA ARG A 3 9.80 -8.89 5.74
C ARG A 3 9.79 -9.75 4.47
N LYS A 4 8.61 -10.11 3.95
CA LYS A 4 8.48 -10.89 2.71
C LYS A 4 8.81 -10.03 1.49
N ALA A 5 8.34 -8.78 1.47
CA ALA A 5 8.63 -7.84 0.39
C ALA A 5 10.13 -7.55 0.28
N ASN A 6 10.81 -7.33 1.42
CA ASN A 6 12.25 -7.08 1.48
C ASN A 6 13.10 -8.26 1.00
N ALA A 7 12.60 -9.49 1.13
CA ALA A 7 13.32 -10.69 0.71
C ALA A 7 13.22 -10.98 -0.80
N TYR A 8 12.41 -10.23 -1.54
CA TYR A 8 12.24 -10.45 -2.97
C TYR A 8 13.39 -9.82 -3.76
N ALA A 9 14.03 -10.62 -4.61
CA ALA A 9 15.22 -10.17 -5.35
C ALA A 9 14.90 -9.28 -6.57
N ALA A 10 13.68 -9.40 -7.11
CA ALA A 10 13.19 -8.52 -8.18
C ALA A 10 12.50 -7.27 -7.59
N GLY A 11 12.17 -6.31 -8.45
CA GLY A 11 11.53 -5.07 -8.05
C GLY A 11 10.22 -5.31 -7.26
N THR A 12 10.10 -4.69 -6.09
CA THR A 12 8.89 -4.73 -5.23
C THR A 12 8.64 -3.36 -4.63
N ALA A 13 7.38 -3.00 -4.42
CA ALA A 13 6.97 -1.80 -3.71
C ALA A 13 5.73 -2.07 -2.85
N ILE A 14 5.54 -1.29 -1.79
CA ILE A 14 4.35 -1.30 -0.94
C ILE A 14 3.54 -0.02 -1.22
N MET A 15 2.25 -0.17 -1.52
CA MET A 15 1.34 0.92 -1.85
C MET A 15 0.29 1.05 -0.74
N ILE A 16 0.16 2.24 -0.13
CA ILE A 16 -0.68 2.46 1.06
C ILE A 16 -1.76 3.52 0.78
N PRO A 17 -3.05 3.13 0.65
CA PRO A 17 -4.17 4.06 0.65
C PRO A 17 -4.57 4.45 2.08
N LYS A 18 -4.33 5.71 2.46
CA LYS A 18 -4.46 6.18 3.85
C LYS A 18 -5.89 6.43 4.33
N LYS A 19 -6.87 6.60 3.42
CA LYS A 19 -8.25 6.93 3.83
C LYS A 19 -9.10 5.70 4.15
N ALA A 20 -8.89 4.61 3.44
CA ALA A 20 -9.59 3.35 3.65
C ALA A 20 -8.89 2.22 2.91
N ILE A 21 -8.72 1.07 3.57
CA ILE A 21 -8.14 -0.15 2.99
C ILE A 21 -9.19 -1.12 2.42
N SER A 22 -10.48 -0.81 2.61
CA SER A 22 -11.63 -1.54 2.06
C SER A 22 -12.88 -0.65 2.07
N VAL A 23 -13.95 -1.06 1.38
CA VAL A 23 -15.23 -0.32 1.39
C VAL A 23 -15.77 -0.15 2.82
N ILE A 24 -15.69 -1.20 3.64
CA ILE A 24 -16.29 -1.25 4.98
C ILE A 24 -15.36 -0.76 6.11
N SER A 25 -14.15 -0.33 5.78
CA SER A 25 -13.20 0.30 6.73
C SER A 25 -13.13 1.82 6.61
N ALA A 26 -13.90 2.42 5.69
CA ALA A 26 -14.02 3.86 5.58
C ALA A 26 -14.71 4.47 6.81
N ALA A 27 -14.42 5.74 7.12
CA ALA A 27 -15.03 6.43 8.26
C ALA A 27 -16.56 6.29 8.29
N GLY A 28 -17.10 5.86 9.44
CA GLY A 28 -18.53 5.61 9.63
C GLY A 28 -19.02 4.22 9.21
N GLN A 29 -18.14 3.34 8.72
CA GLN A 29 -18.45 1.94 8.42
C GLN A 29 -18.10 1.00 9.60
N PRO A 30 -18.69 -0.21 9.65
CA PRO A 30 -18.56 -1.09 10.82
C PRO A 30 -17.14 -1.51 11.17
N PHE A 31 -16.23 -1.56 10.19
CA PHE A 31 -14.84 -1.99 10.38
C PHE A 31 -13.86 -0.81 10.31
N HIS A 32 -14.33 0.42 10.50
CA HIS A 32 -13.44 1.56 10.61
C HIS A 32 -12.74 1.56 11.97
N ASP A 33 -11.42 1.39 11.93
CA ASP A 33 -10.56 1.50 13.10
C ASP A 33 -9.31 2.30 12.72
N ALA A 34 -9.36 3.60 13.02
CA ALA A 34 -8.25 4.51 12.73
C ALA A 34 -6.96 4.12 13.49
N ALA A 35 -7.06 3.51 14.67
CA ALA A 35 -5.88 3.07 15.41
C ALA A 35 -5.24 1.85 14.76
N ALA A 36 -6.05 0.91 14.25
CA ALA A 36 -5.57 -0.24 13.48
C ALA A 36 -4.90 0.19 12.17
N ASP A 37 -5.49 1.15 11.44
CA ASP A 37 -4.91 1.69 10.21
C ASP A 37 -3.54 2.36 10.48
N VAL A 38 -3.47 3.21 11.51
CA VAL A 38 -2.21 3.87 11.91
C VAL A 38 -1.16 2.84 12.34
N ALA A 39 -1.55 1.82 13.13
CA ALA A 39 -0.63 0.77 13.55
C ALA A 39 -0.11 -0.04 12.36
N LEU A 40 -0.99 -0.39 11.41
CA LEU A 40 -0.63 -1.11 10.19
C LEU A 40 0.37 -0.31 9.34
N PHE A 41 0.06 0.96 9.05
CA PHE A 41 0.92 1.79 8.19
C PHE A 41 2.25 2.10 8.86
N SER A 42 2.25 2.37 10.17
CA SER A 42 3.47 2.60 10.94
C SER A 42 4.37 1.36 10.95
N ALA A 43 3.78 0.17 11.17
CA ALA A 43 4.53 -1.09 11.15
C ALA A 43 5.11 -1.40 9.76
N LEU A 44 4.36 -1.13 8.68
CA LEU A 44 4.87 -1.28 7.32
C LEU A 44 6.04 -0.34 7.06
N LYS A 45 5.90 0.95 7.37
CA LYS A 45 6.95 1.95 7.14
C LYS A 45 8.22 1.70 7.95
N ALA A 46 8.07 1.29 9.21
CA ALA A 46 9.22 1.00 10.08
C ALA A 46 10.03 -0.22 9.64
N ASN A 47 9.41 -1.17 8.93
CA ASN A 47 10.03 -2.46 8.58
C ASN A 47 10.32 -2.64 7.09
N ALA A 48 9.82 -1.76 6.22
CA ALA A 48 10.03 -1.85 4.79
C ALA A 48 11.39 -1.29 4.39
N THR A 49 12.15 -2.08 3.61
CA THR A 49 13.35 -1.60 2.91
C THR A 49 13.08 -1.42 1.41
N VAL A 50 12.00 -2.01 0.91
CA VAL A 50 11.44 -1.72 -0.41
C VAL A 50 10.76 -0.34 -0.43
N PRO A 51 10.63 0.32 -1.59
CA PRO A 51 9.89 1.56 -1.72
C PRO A 51 8.47 1.46 -1.14
N VAL A 52 8.07 2.46 -0.35
CA VAL A 52 6.71 2.63 0.16
C VAL A 52 6.13 3.91 -0.43
N GLN A 53 4.96 3.80 -1.05
CA GLN A 53 4.21 4.95 -1.59
C GLN A 53 2.89 5.11 -0.86
N GLU A 54 2.61 6.33 -0.42
CA GLU A 54 1.42 6.68 0.34
C GLU A 54 0.46 7.52 -0.51
N PHE A 55 -0.83 7.22 -0.43
CA PHE A 55 -1.90 7.91 -1.17
C PHE A 55 -2.95 8.41 -0.19
N ASP A 56 -3.28 9.70 -0.22
CA ASP A 56 -4.36 10.28 0.58
C ASP A 56 -5.74 9.99 -0.07
N LEU A 57 -5.98 8.72 -0.38
CA LEU A 57 -7.10 8.17 -1.15
C LEU A 57 -7.60 6.88 -0.50
N ALA A 58 -8.81 6.46 -0.87
CA ALA A 58 -9.33 5.14 -0.53
C ALA A 58 -8.84 4.08 -1.53
N ILE A 59 -8.74 2.83 -1.10
CA ILE A 59 -8.26 1.73 -1.96
C ILE A 59 -9.07 1.56 -3.26
N ASN A 60 -10.34 1.96 -3.26
CA ASN A 60 -11.24 1.85 -4.41
C ASN A 60 -11.26 3.09 -5.31
N ASP A 61 -10.49 4.13 -4.97
CA ASP A 61 -10.35 5.29 -5.85
C ASP A 61 -9.56 4.88 -7.11
N LYS A 62 -10.01 5.35 -8.27
CA LYS A 62 -9.44 4.94 -9.57
C LYS A 62 -7.96 5.29 -9.68
N GLU A 63 -7.55 6.36 -9.05
CA GLU A 63 -6.20 6.88 -8.99
C GLU A 63 -5.25 5.91 -8.26
N VAL A 64 -5.72 5.25 -7.18
CA VAL A 64 -4.93 4.20 -6.50
C VAL A 64 -4.76 2.99 -7.42
N ALA A 65 -5.84 2.57 -8.09
CA ALA A 65 -5.79 1.45 -9.03
C ALA A 65 -4.82 1.74 -10.20
N GLN A 66 -4.87 2.95 -10.77
CA GLN A 66 -3.96 3.39 -11.82
C GLN A 66 -2.50 3.44 -11.34
N ALA A 67 -2.25 4.01 -10.16
CA ALA A 67 -0.91 4.07 -9.57
C ALA A 67 -0.33 2.67 -9.36
N CYS A 68 -1.12 1.72 -8.85
CA CYS A 68 -0.72 0.32 -8.72
C CYS A 68 -0.39 -0.32 -10.06
N ALA A 69 -1.22 -0.09 -11.09
CA ALA A 69 -0.98 -0.63 -12.44
C ALA A 69 0.32 -0.08 -13.06
N TYR A 70 0.53 1.24 -12.98
CA TYR A 70 1.75 1.87 -13.47
C TYR A 70 2.98 1.39 -12.71
N LYS A 71 2.88 1.27 -11.38
CA LYS A 71 4.00 0.77 -10.57
C LYS A 71 4.34 -0.67 -10.93
N LEU A 72 3.35 -1.51 -11.18
CA LEU A 72 3.60 -2.88 -11.63
C LEU A 72 4.31 -2.92 -12.99
N ILE A 73 3.86 -2.12 -13.97
CA ILE A 73 4.48 -2.02 -15.29
C ILE A 73 5.95 -1.55 -15.16
N GLU A 74 6.20 -0.55 -14.31
CA GLU A 74 7.55 -0.07 -14.00
C GLU A 74 8.44 -1.20 -13.44
N LEU A 75 7.95 -1.93 -12.46
CA LEU A 75 8.69 -3.02 -11.80
C LEU A 75 8.97 -4.20 -12.73
N ILE A 76 8.07 -4.51 -13.66
CA ILE A 76 8.25 -5.59 -14.66
C ILE A 76 9.11 -5.12 -15.84
N GLY A 77 8.97 -3.86 -16.24
CA GLY A 77 9.71 -3.25 -17.36
C GLY A 77 11.16 -2.92 -17.01
N CYS A 78 11.49 -2.73 -15.73
CA CYS A 78 12.87 -2.71 -15.23
C CYS A 78 13.47 -4.13 -15.24
N ARG A 79 13.68 -4.67 -16.45
CA ARG A 79 14.56 -5.81 -16.68
C ARG A 79 15.97 -5.24 -16.89
N SER A 80 16.80 -5.32 -15.86
CA SER A 80 18.26 -5.13 -15.98
C SER A 80 18.89 -6.28 -16.75
#